data_AF-A0A938G7E7-F1
#
_entry.id   AF-A0A938G7E7-F1
#
_cell.length_a   1.000
_cell.length_b   1.000
_cell.length_c   1.000
_cell.angle_alpha   90.00
_cell.angle_beta   90.00
_cell.angle_gamma   90.00
#
_symmetry.space_group_name_H-M   'P 1'
#
loop_
_entity.id
_entity.type
_entity.pdbx_description
1 polymer ?
#
loop_
_entity_poly.entity_id
_entity_poly.type
_entity_poly.pdbx_seq_one_letter_code
_entity_poly.pdbx_strand_id
1 'polypeptide(L)'
;WFPEKINWLLSDEYHAPFVVGGHVRIYDKQELHDKIEQGGLTITGTHRSHGLHSPYWWLRCAVGPAREDHPLVNAYKKLLEWDIMRAPVVTRTLDTALSPLIGKSYVVYANKPVINGAGSNSARSAVAMSTATTATSPTQLPSQLTTQSLPSRDELRTSAKWIASLQLPNGMIPWFVGGHCDPWNHVETAMALDVMGLHHEARHAYEWLMHTQRVDGSWHNYYNSDGSIKESKLDSNVCAYVGAGVWHHWQCADDLSTIERFWPMVERATEFVLNMRRKDGTVLWAKEVDAEPWSYALLTGSSSIRHSLHCAANIAALLGEPRPLWRAAADAIDAVINHSPHSFEPKERWAMDWYYPVLAGALIDDAAKLRLANGWETFYLSDHGIRCVSDEPWVTASETAECAIAYSAIGDNATAHELLALTNQHRNGDGSYLTGIVYPQRIAFPTMEVSAYTGAAVILAADAQLAISPAYKLFTHH
;
A
#
# COMPACT_ATOMS: atom_id res chain seq x y z
N TRP A 1 -3.97 30.69 -12.86
CA TRP A 1 -4.14 30.94 -14.30
C TRP A 1 -2.89 31.52 -14.99
N PHE A 2 -2.26 32.60 -14.50
CA PHE A 2 -1.23 33.31 -15.28
C PHE A 2 -0.01 32.48 -15.70
N PRO A 3 0.67 31.71 -14.81
CA PRO A 3 1.82 30.91 -15.23
C PRO A 3 1.47 29.81 -16.23
N GLU A 4 0.27 29.26 -16.10
CA GLU A 4 -0.23 28.20 -16.95
C GLU A 4 -0.57 28.70 -18.37
N LYS A 5 -1.10 29.93 -18.50
CA LYS A 5 -1.27 30.57 -19.81
C LYS A 5 0.03 30.76 -20.58
N ILE A 6 1.14 31.04 -19.88
CA ILE A 6 2.45 31.17 -20.53
C ILE A 6 2.93 29.80 -21.03
N ASN A 7 2.73 28.73 -20.26
CA ASN A 7 3.03 27.38 -20.74
C ASN A 7 2.24 27.04 -22.02
N TRP A 8 0.93 27.34 -22.04
CA TRP A 8 0.06 27.09 -23.20
C TRP A 8 0.44 27.93 -24.41
N LEU A 9 0.89 29.17 -24.19
CA LEU A 9 1.39 30.04 -25.26
C LEU A 9 2.70 29.51 -25.88
N LEU A 10 3.55 28.87 -25.06
CA LEU A 10 4.87 28.41 -25.48
C LEU A 10 4.87 27.02 -26.09
N SER A 11 3.88 26.16 -25.79
CA SER A 11 3.84 24.80 -26.32
C SER A 11 2.43 24.21 -26.37
N ASP A 12 2.01 23.86 -27.59
CA ASP A 12 0.77 23.12 -27.81
C ASP A 12 0.87 21.65 -27.33
N GLU A 13 2.09 21.11 -27.25
CA GLU A 13 2.37 19.76 -26.74
C GLU A 13 2.27 19.64 -25.21
N TYR A 14 2.11 20.75 -24.48
CA TYR A 14 2.03 20.75 -23.02
C TYR A 14 0.61 20.53 -22.46
N HIS A 15 -0.44 20.61 -23.31
CA HIS A 15 -1.84 20.50 -22.88
C HIS A 15 -2.58 19.33 -23.56
N ALA A 16 -3.75 18.97 -23.01
CA ALA A 16 -4.59 17.94 -23.61
C ALA A 16 -5.15 18.41 -24.98
N PRO A 17 -5.19 17.57 -26.03
CA PRO A 17 -5.13 16.11 -25.99
C PRO A 17 -3.74 15.49 -26.22
N PHE A 18 -2.69 16.28 -26.43
CA PHE A 18 -1.35 15.77 -26.79
C PHE A 18 -0.65 15.05 -25.63
N VAL A 19 -1.02 15.35 -24.38
CA VAL A 19 -0.55 14.65 -23.17
C VAL A 19 -1.76 14.11 -22.40
N VAL A 20 -1.83 12.80 -22.23
CA VAL A 20 -2.86 12.12 -21.41
C VAL A 20 -2.68 12.57 -19.95
N GLY A 21 -3.69 13.23 -19.37
CA GLY A 21 -3.62 13.85 -18.05
C GLY A 21 -3.18 15.32 -18.03
N GLY A 22 -2.92 15.93 -19.21
CA GLY A 22 -2.59 17.36 -19.32
C GLY A 22 -3.73 18.28 -18.87
N HIS A 23 -3.41 19.57 -18.61
CA HIS A 23 -4.38 20.54 -18.13
C HIS A 23 -5.51 20.75 -19.17
N VAL A 24 -6.76 20.46 -18.78
CA VAL A 24 -7.95 20.54 -19.67
C VAL A 24 -8.63 21.91 -19.58
N ARG A 25 -8.46 22.65 -18.48
CA ARG A 25 -9.16 23.92 -18.20
C ARG A 25 -8.28 24.87 -17.38
N ILE A 26 -8.41 26.16 -17.64
CA ILE A 26 -7.81 27.23 -16.84
C ILE A 26 -8.94 27.98 -16.15
N TYR A 27 -8.91 28.01 -14.81
CA TYR A 27 -9.81 28.80 -13.98
C TYR A 27 -9.08 30.04 -13.46
N ASP A 28 -9.79 31.17 -13.44
CA ASP A 28 -9.32 32.31 -12.64
C ASP A 28 -9.65 32.12 -11.15
N LYS A 29 -9.13 33.03 -10.31
CA LYS A 29 -9.29 32.94 -8.86
C LYS A 29 -10.76 33.00 -8.44
N GLN A 30 -11.54 33.90 -9.06
CA GLN A 30 -12.92 34.13 -8.68
C GLN A 30 -13.78 32.96 -9.12
N GLU A 31 -13.58 32.46 -10.33
CA GLU A 31 -14.31 31.30 -10.84
C GLU A 31 -14.09 30.05 -9.97
N LEU A 32 -12.86 29.83 -9.49
CA LEU A 32 -12.58 28.73 -8.57
C LEU A 32 -13.25 28.93 -7.21
N HIS A 33 -13.27 30.17 -6.70
CA HIS A 33 -13.94 30.50 -5.44
C HIS A 33 -15.44 30.26 -5.53
N ASP A 34 -16.08 30.76 -6.59
CA ASP A 34 -17.51 30.62 -6.81
C ASP A 34 -17.92 29.13 -6.91
N LYS A 35 -17.10 28.30 -7.57
CA LYS A 35 -17.36 26.85 -7.67
C LYS A 35 -17.26 26.15 -6.32
N ILE A 36 -16.29 26.54 -5.48
CA ILE A 36 -16.11 25.99 -4.14
C ILE A 36 -17.29 26.38 -3.23
N GLU A 37 -17.71 27.64 -3.30
CA GLU A 37 -18.83 28.15 -2.52
C GLU A 37 -20.18 27.58 -2.97
N GLN A 38 -20.40 27.42 -4.28
CA GLN A 38 -21.56 26.71 -4.84
C GLN A 38 -21.62 25.24 -4.38
N GLY A 39 -20.47 24.63 -4.12
CA GLY A 39 -20.35 23.29 -3.51
C GLY A 39 -20.73 23.24 -2.03
N GLY A 40 -21.13 24.37 -1.42
CA GLY A 40 -21.54 24.47 -0.03
C GLY A 40 -20.37 24.59 0.95
N LEU A 41 -19.16 24.94 0.48
CA LEU A 41 -17.99 25.16 1.32
C LEU A 41 -17.78 26.67 1.57
N THR A 42 -17.20 27.02 2.72
CA THR A 42 -16.87 28.41 3.06
C THR A 42 -15.37 28.63 3.02
N ILE A 43 -14.89 29.50 2.14
CA ILE A 43 -13.45 29.75 1.97
C ILE A 43 -12.90 30.54 3.16
N THR A 44 -11.79 30.06 3.72
CA THR A 44 -11.15 30.64 4.93
C THR A 44 -9.79 31.27 4.64
N GLY A 45 -9.13 30.90 3.54
CA GLY A 45 -7.81 31.44 3.21
C GLY A 45 -7.33 31.02 1.82
N THR A 46 -6.34 31.75 1.30
CA THR A 46 -5.72 31.43 0.00
C THR A 46 -4.26 31.82 0.00
N HIS A 47 -3.41 31.03 -0.67
CA HIS A 47 -2.05 31.45 -0.99
C HIS A 47 -1.58 30.84 -2.33
N ARG A 48 -0.41 31.30 -2.80
CA ARG A 48 0.30 30.71 -3.94
C ARG A 48 1.64 30.18 -3.47
N SER A 49 2.11 29.09 -4.08
CA SER A 49 3.38 28.44 -3.75
C SER A 49 4.14 28.05 -5.02
N HIS A 50 5.43 27.76 -4.86
CA HIS A 50 6.32 27.24 -5.91
C HIS A 50 6.51 28.22 -7.07
N GLY A 51 6.87 29.47 -6.76
CA GLY A 51 7.19 30.51 -7.73
C GLY A 51 8.39 30.18 -8.63
N LEU A 52 9.39 29.45 -8.11
CA LEU A 52 10.58 29.05 -8.87
C LEU A 52 10.30 27.96 -9.93
N HIS A 53 9.20 27.23 -9.78
CA HIS A 53 8.84 26.15 -10.70
C HIS A 53 8.23 26.69 -12.00
N SER A 54 7.54 27.83 -11.97
CA SER A 54 6.92 28.37 -13.19
C SER A 54 7.93 28.75 -14.29
N PRO A 55 9.06 29.44 -14.00
CA PRO A 55 10.07 29.69 -15.02
C PRO A 55 10.74 28.43 -15.59
N TYR A 56 10.91 27.38 -14.77
CA TYR A 56 11.38 26.08 -15.26
C TYR A 56 10.42 25.51 -16.30
N TRP A 57 9.12 25.50 -16.01
CA TRP A 57 8.12 25.00 -16.95
C TRP A 57 8.00 25.86 -18.20
N TRP A 58 8.14 27.19 -18.10
CA TRP A 58 8.21 28.05 -19.28
C TRP A 58 9.42 27.71 -20.16
N LEU A 59 10.60 27.53 -19.56
CA LEU A 59 11.80 27.15 -20.28
C LEU A 59 11.62 25.77 -20.95
N ARG A 60 11.05 24.81 -20.23
CA ARG A 60 10.77 23.45 -20.73
C ARG A 60 9.76 23.48 -21.88
N CYS A 61 8.72 24.31 -21.81
CA CYS A 61 7.75 24.49 -22.90
C CYS A 61 8.39 25.18 -24.11
N ALA A 62 9.22 26.21 -23.90
CA ALA A 62 9.88 26.95 -24.98
C ALA A 62 10.87 26.10 -25.80
N VAL A 63 11.51 25.10 -25.19
CA VAL A 63 12.49 24.24 -25.88
C VAL A 63 11.88 22.95 -26.46
N GLY A 64 10.67 22.60 -26.05
CA GLY A 64 10.01 21.34 -26.38
C GLY A 64 9.82 20.42 -25.16
N PRO A 65 8.57 20.17 -24.72
CA PRO A 65 8.22 19.29 -23.62
C PRO A 65 8.91 17.92 -23.55
N ALA A 66 9.07 17.27 -24.71
CA ALA A 66 9.62 15.92 -24.83
C ALA A 66 11.15 15.91 -24.93
N ARG A 67 11.81 17.07 -24.90
CA ARG A 67 13.25 17.20 -25.12
C ARG A 67 14.01 17.23 -23.79
N GLU A 68 14.49 16.06 -23.38
CA GLU A 68 15.19 15.88 -22.09
C GLU A 68 16.69 16.21 -22.12
N ASP A 69 17.27 16.41 -23.31
CA ASP A 69 18.71 16.64 -23.50
C ASP A 69 19.13 18.13 -23.42
N HIS A 70 18.20 19.05 -23.17
CA HIS A 70 18.48 20.49 -23.26
C HIS A 70 19.31 21.01 -22.05
N PRO A 71 20.52 21.56 -22.27
CA PRO A 71 21.46 21.88 -21.19
C PRO A 71 20.94 22.94 -20.21
N LEU A 72 20.19 23.94 -20.68
CA LEU A 72 19.58 24.95 -19.79
C LEU A 72 18.44 24.38 -18.95
N VAL A 73 17.65 23.43 -19.49
CA VAL A 73 16.57 22.78 -18.73
C VAL A 73 17.18 21.92 -17.65
N ASN A 74 18.21 21.15 -17.97
CA ASN A 74 18.91 20.29 -17.02
C ASN A 74 19.65 21.08 -15.94
N ALA A 75 20.25 22.23 -16.29
CA ALA A 75 20.86 23.13 -15.30
C ALA A 75 19.81 23.73 -14.35
N TYR A 76 18.66 24.17 -14.87
CA TYR A 76 17.58 24.69 -14.05
C TYR A 76 16.94 23.59 -13.19
N LYS A 77 16.79 22.37 -13.73
CA LYS A 77 16.32 21.20 -12.99
C LYS A 77 17.21 20.93 -11.78
N LYS A 78 18.54 20.92 -11.95
CA LYS A 78 19.51 20.77 -10.84
C LYS A 78 19.41 21.88 -9.79
N LEU A 79 19.10 23.11 -10.20
CA LEU A 79 18.85 24.21 -9.26
C LEU A 79 17.59 23.96 -8.43
N LEU A 80 16.51 23.48 -9.04
CA LEU A 80 15.27 23.12 -8.34
C LEU A 80 15.46 21.90 -7.43
N GLU A 81 16.17 20.87 -7.90
CA GLU A 81 16.54 19.70 -7.09
C GLU A 81 17.34 20.15 -5.86
N TRP A 82 18.29 21.06 -6.03
CA TRP A 82 19.06 21.64 -4.93
C TRP A 82 18.21 22.45 -3.96
N ASP A 83 17.27 23.26 -4.46
CA ASP A 83 16.32 24.02 -3.63
C ASP A 83 15.43 23.09 -2.79
N ILE A 84 14.85 22.06 -3.41
CA ILE A 84 13.99 21.08 -2.73
C ILE A 84 14.78 20.32 -1.65
N MET A 85 16.00 19.88 -1.97
CA MET A 85 16.80 19.04 -1.07
C MET A 85 17.44 19.80 0.09
N ARG A 86 17.89 21.04 -0.13
CA ARG A 86 18.67 21.80 0.87
C ARG A 86 17.94 23.00 1.44
N ALA A 87 16.85 23.42 0.80
CA ALA A 87 16.04 24.58 1.14
C ALA A 87 16.84 25.82 1.60
N PRO A 88 17.86 26.26 0.82
CA PRO A 88 18.73 27.35 1.24
C PRO A 88 17.96 28.67 1.37
N VAL A 89 18.40 29.53 2.29
CA VAL A 89 17.69 30.79 2.62
C VAL A 89 17.50 31.68 1.39
N VAL A 90 18.46 31.69 0.48
CA VAL A 90 18.43 32.48 -0.75
C VAL A 90 17.30 32.04 -1.68
N THR A 91 17.17 30.75 -1.95
CA THR A 91 16.13 30.22 -2.85
C THR A 91 14.75 30.28 -2.18
N ARG A 92 14.65 30.05 -0.87
CA ARG A 92 13.40 30.25 -0.11
C ARG A 92 12.88 31.68 -0.14
N THR A 93 13.78 32.66 0.00
CA THR A 93 13.42 34.08 -0.05
C THR A 93 12.97 34.46 -1.46
N LEU A 94 13.68 33.94 -2.47
CA LEU A 94 13.32 34.16 -3.87
C LEU A 94 11.96 33.50 -4.21
N ASP A 95 11.71 32.27 -3.76
CA ASP A 95 10.44 31.58 -3.97
C ASP A 95 9.28 32.29 -3.25
N THR A 96 9.50 32.76 -2.03
CA THR A 96 8.50 33.54 -1.26
C THR A 96 8.16 34.86 -1.97
N ALA A 97 9.16 35.52 -2.56
CA ALA A 97 8.95 36.76 -3.31
C ALA A 97 8.23 36.52 -4.66
N LEU A 98 8.52 35.40 -5.33
CA LEU A 98 7.95 35.06 -6.64
C LEU A 98 6.54 34.44 -6.55
N SER A 99 6.27 33.69 -5.49
CA SER A 99 5.03 32.93 -5.31
C SER A 99 3.74 33.75 -5.48
N PRO A 100 3.61 34.98 -4.92
CA PRO A 100 2.40 35.80 -5.14
C PRO A 100 2.12 36.11 -6.61
N LEU A 101 3.15 36.27 -7.43
CA LEU A 101 3.02 36.64 -8.84
C LEU A 101 2.91 35.41 -9.75
N ILE A 102 3.83 34.47 -9.58
CA ILE A 102 4.08 33.37 -10.51
C ILE A 102 4.08 31.99 -9.84
N GLY A 103 3.49 31.86 -8.65
CA GLY A 103 3.36 30.54 -8.01
C GLY A 103 2.65 29.54 -8.92
N LYS A 104 3.27 28.37 -9.13
CA LYS A 104 2.69 27.29 -9.93
C LYS A 104 1.40 26.76 -9.30
N SER A 105 1.37 26.68 -7.97
CA SER A 105 0.22 26.17 -7.21
C SER A 105 -0.60 27.32 -6.64
N TYR A 106 -1.93 27.22 -6.74
CA TYR A 106 -2.88 28.08 -6.04
C TYR A 106 -3.66 27.21 -5.04
N VAL A 107 -3.53 27.53 -3.75
CA VAL A 107 -4.12 26.74 -2.66
C VAL A 107 -5.26 27.53 -2.04
N VAL A 108 -6.42 26.87 -1.89
CA VAL A 108 -7.61 27.42 -1.24
C VAL A 108 -7.94 26.57 -0.03
N TYR A 109 -8.10 27.21 1.13
CA TYR A 109 -8.58 26.58 2.35
C TYR A 109 -10.08 26.87 2.49
N ALA A 110 -10.88 25.84 2.79
CA ALA A 110 -12.32 25.99 2.98
C ALA A 110 -12.86 25.05 4.06
N ASN A 111 -13.93 25.47 4.74
CA ASN A 111 -14.63 24.72 5.77
C ASN A 111 -15.98 24.22 5.26
N LYS A 112 -16.41 23.04 5.74
CA LYS A 112 -17.75 22.51 5.48
C LYS A 112 -18.70 22.93 6.62
N PRO A 113 -19.84 23.59 6.34
CA PRO A 113 -20.79 24.00 7.37
C PRO A 113 -21.48 22.79 8.01
N VAL A 114 -21.53 22.78 9.35
CA VAL A 114 -22.18 21.73 10.15
C VAL A 114 -23.69 21.93 10.13
N ILE A 115 -24.43 20.99 9.55
CA ILE A 115 -25.90 20.99 9.58
C ILE A 115 -26.34 20.30 10.88
N ASN A 116 -26.81 21.08 11.86
CA ASN A 116 -27.48 20.55 13.05
C ASN A 116 -28.93 20.18 12.70
N GLY A 117 -29.20 18.89 12.51
CA GLY A 117 -30.56 18.37 12.30
C GLY A 117 -31.33 18.23 13.62
N ALA A 118 -32.33 19.09 13.83
CA ALA A 118 -33.34 18.95 14.88
C ALA A 118 -34.30 17.78 14.57
N GLY A 119 -34.66 17.01 15.60
CA GLY A 119 -35.35 15.73 15.48
C GLY A 119 -36.87 15.78 15.36
N SER A 120 -37.46 14.59 15.16
CA SER A 120 -38.83 14.27 15.59
C SER A 120 -39.01 12.76 15.78
N ASN A 121 -39.30 12.35 17.02
CA ASN A 121 -39.85 11.06 17.39
C ASN A 121 -41.35 10.99 17.00
N SER A 122 -41.81 9.87 16.45
CA SER A 122 -43.13 9.32 16.79
C SER A 122 -43.22 7.84 16.41
N ALA A 123 -43.52 7.01 17.41
CA ALA A 123 -43.81 5.60 17.30
C ALA A 123 -45.23 5.33 16.75
N ARG A 124 -45.42 4.20 16.04
CA ARG A 124 -46.64 3.37 16.08
C ARG A 124 -46.38 1.97 15.52
N SER A 125 -46.72 0.97 16.32
CA SER A 125 -46.76 -0.46 15.97
C SER A 125 -48.06 -0.85 15.23
N ALA A 126 -47.99 -1.82 14.33
CA ALA A 126 -49.01 -2.86 14.15
C ALA A 126 -48.44 -4.07 13.36
N VAL A 127 -48.91 -5.25 13.74
CA VAL A 127 -48.44 -6.61 13.42
C VAL A 127 -49.26 -7.23 12.27
N ALA A 128 -48.65 -8.02 11.35
CA ALA A 128 -49.06 -9.41 11.01
C ALA A 128 -48.36 -9.99 9.74
N MET A 129 -47.66 -11.12 9.96
CA MET A 129 -47.48 -12.35 9.15
C MET A 129 -47.35 -12.31 7.61
N SER A 130 -46.23 -12.83 7.07
CA SER A 130 -46.15 -14.18 6.47
C SER A 130 -44.88 -14.39 5.62
N THR A 131 -44.16 -15.48 5.92
CA THR A 131 -43.36 -16.35 5.03
C THR A 131 -42.20 -15.80 4.18
N ALA A 132 -41.00 -16.28 4.57
CA ALA A 132 -39.89 -16.78 3.75
C ALA A 132 -38.95 -15.78 3.04
N THR A 133 -37.66 -15.99 3.31
CA THR A 133 -36.45 -15.43 2.68
C THR A 133 -35.97 -14.09 3.25
N THR A 134 -35.48 -14.09 4.49
CA THR A 134 -34.68 -12.98 5.03
C THR A 134 -33.26 -13.05 4.48
N ALA A 135 -33.01 -12.32 3.40
CA ALA A 135 -31.72 -11.67 3.23
C ALA A 135 -31.64 -10.62 4.35
N THR A 136 -30.77 -10.84 5.33
CA THR A 136 -30.47 -9.85 6.37
C THR A 136 -30.01 -8.58 5.70
N SER A 137 -30.76 -7.49 5.88
CA SER A 137 -30.32 -6.17 5.44
C SER A 137 -28.96 -5.88 6.09
N PRO A 138 -27.95 -5.41 5.33
CA PRO A 138 -26.64 -5.13 5.89
C PRO A 138 -26.75 -4.15 7.05
N THR A 139 -26.18 -4.52 8.20
CA THR A 139 -26.20 -3.67 9.40
C THR A 139 -25.29 -2.47 9.16
N GLN A 140 -25.85 -1.27 9.23
CA GLN A 140 -25.11 -0.02 9.08
C GLN A 140 -24.24 0.21 10.33
N LEU A 141 -22.95 0.48 10.12
CA LEU A 141 -22.02 0.76 11.23
C LEU A 141 -22.34 2.13 11.85
N PRO A 142 -22.26 2.26 13.20
CA PRO A 142 -22.49 3.53 13.87
C PRO A 142 -21.47 4.60 13.44
N SER A 143 -21.90 5.88 13.47
CA SER A 143 -21.02 7.02 13.19
C SER A 143 -19.98 7.15 14.30
N GLN A 144 -18.72 6.82 14.03
CA GLN A 144 -17.61 7.14 14.92
C GLN A 144 -17.07 8.54 14.61
N LEU A 145 -16.96 9.38 15.64
CA LEU A 145 -16.08 10.55 15.66
C LEU A 145 -14.65 10.02 15.85
N THR A 146 -13.98 9.65 14.78
CA THR A 146 -12.58 9.22 14.84
C THR A 146 -11.70 10.44 15.08
N THR A 147 -10.97 10.44 16.19
CA THR A 147 -9.76 11.25 16.27
C THR A 147 -8.79 10.70 15.23
N GLN A 148 -8.27 11.55 14.34
CA GLN A 148 -7.18 11.21 13.42
C GLN A 148 -5.87 11.05 14.21
N SER A 149 -5.84 10.06 15.09
CA SER A 149 -4.68 9.68 15.89
C SER A 149 -4.24 8.29 15.49
N LEU A 150 -2.94 8.03 15.51
CA LEU A 150 -2.43 6.68 15.32
C LEU A 150 -2.96 5.73 16.41
N PRO A 151 -3.09 4.42 16.10
CA PRO A 151 -3.28 3.41 17.13
C PRO A 151 -2.15 3.50 18.18
N SER A 152 -2.52 3.55 19.45
CA SER A 152 -1.57 3.49 20.56
C SER A 152 -0.90 2.12 20.65
N ARG A 153 0.25 2.02 21.35
CA ARG A 153 0.93 0.73 21.57
C ARG A 153 0.05 -0.29 22.30
N ASP A 154 -0.84 0.16 23.19
CA ASP A 154 -1.77 -0.73 23.88
C ASP A 154 -2.89 -1.24 22.96
N GLU A 155 -3.37 -0.39 22.04
CA GLU A 155 -4.32 -0.80 21.01
C GLU A 155 -3.71 -1.80 20.03
N LEU A 156 -2.46 -1.56 19.59
CA LEU A 156 -1.71 -2.49 18.75
C LEU A 156 -1.47 -3.83 19.45
N ARG A 157 -1.10 -3.80 20.74
CA ARG A 157 -0.95 -5.01 21.56
C ARG A 157 -2.27 -5.78 21.70
N THR A 158 -3.39 -5.07 21.81
CA THR A 158 -4.72 -5.69 21.86
C THR A 158 -5.05 -6.37 20.54
N SER A 159 -4.73 -5.73 19.40
CA SER A 159 -4.90 -6.33 18.08
C SER A 159 -4.02 -7.56 17.86
N ALA A 160 -2.76 -7.54 18.29
CA ALA A 160 -1.90 -8.72 18.23
C ALA A 160 -2.39 -9.88 19.12
N LYS A 161 -2.92 -9.59 20.32
CA LYS A 161 -3.57 -10.61 21.16
C LYS A 161 -4.80 -11.22 20.50
N TRP A 162 -5.57 -10.41 19.77
CA TRP A 162 -6.70 -10.90 19.01
C TRP A 162 -6.23 -11.83 17.86
N ILE A 163 -5.20 -11.45 17.10
CA ILE A 163 -4.58 -12.32 16.08
C ILE A 163 -4.09 -13.64 16.71
N ALA A 164 -3.36 -13.56 17.83
CA ALA A 164 -2.86 -14.74 18.54
C ALA A 164 -3.99 -15.67 19.01
N SER A 165 -5.16 -15.12 19.36
CA SER A 165 -6.32 -15.92 19.78
C SER A 165 -6.92 -16.78 18.66
N LEU A 166 -6.61 -16.47 17.39
CA LEU A 166 -7.02 -17.27 16.24
C LEU A 166 -6.08 -18.46 16.00
N GLN A 167 -4.87 -18.44 16.57
CA GLN A 167 -3.87 -19.48 16.32
C GLN A 167 -4.37 -20.84 16.80
N LEU A 168 -4.37 -21.81 15.89
CA LEU A 168 -4.76 -23.19 16.16
C LEU A 168 -3.61 -23.97 16.82
N PRO A 169 -3.88 -25.13 17.46
CA PRO A 169 -2.84 -25.93 18.12
C PRO A 169 -1.71 -26.41 17.22
N ASN A 170 -1.89 -26.40 15.89
CA ASN A 170 -0.88 -26.77 14.90
C ASN A 170 -0.07 -25.57 14.38
N GLY A 171 -0.33 -24.35 14.87
CA GLY A 171 0.35 -23.11 14.49
C GLY A 171 -0.35 -22.30 13.39
N MET A 172 -1.34 -22.87 12.69
CA MET A 172 -2.11 -22.13 11.67
C MET A 172 -2.83 -20.93 12.30
N ILE A 173 -2.80 -19.78 11.63
CA ILE A 173 -3.57 -18.58 11.99
C ILE A 173 -4.58 -18.33 10.87
N PRO A 174 -5.85 -18.76 11.02
CA PRO A 174 -6.90 -18.49 10.03
C PRO A 174 -7.22 -16.99 9.97
N TRP A 175 -7.85 -16.56 8.87
CA TRP A 175 -8.29 -15.17 8.71
C TRP A 175 -9.24 -14.72 9.83
N PHE A 176 -10.13 -15.59 10.26
CA PHE A 176 -11.08 -15.36 11.36
C PHE A 176 -11.46 -16.71 11.96
N VAL A 177 -12.25 -16.71 13.04
CA VAL A 177 -12.67 -17.96 13.71
C VAL A 177 -13.36 -18.91 12.73
N GLY A 178 -12.78 -20.09 12.52
CA GLY A 178 -13.28 -21.11 11.58
C GLY A 178 -13.08 -20.76 10.09
N GLY A 179 -12.34 -19.68 9.80
CA GLY A 179 -12.03 -19.24 8.45
C GLY A 179 -10.99 -20.11 7.75
N HIS A 180 -10.56 -19.65 6.58
CA HIS A 180 -9.48 -20.26 5.82
C HIS A 180 -8.15 -19.55 6.12
N CYS A 181 -7.06 -20.11 5.63
CA CYS A 181 -5.70 -19.61 5.77
C CYS A 181 -4.99 -19.72 4.42
N ASP A 182 -4.25 -18.68 4.03
CA ASP A 182 -3.25 -18.73 2.95
C ASP A 182 -1.87 -18.39 3.51
N PRO A 183 -0.79 -18.93 2.91
CA PRO A 183 0.57 -18.70 3.40
C PRO A 183 1.01 -17.23 3.42
N TRP A 184 0.52 -16.38 2.51
CA TRP A 184 0.95 -14.98 2.46
C TRP A 184 0.45 -14.21 3.67
N ASN A 185 -0.87 -14.20 3.87
CA ASN A 185 -1.52 -13.54 4.99
C ASN A 185 -1.10 -14.15 6.33
N HIS A 186 -0.84 -15.46 6.34
CA HIS A 186 -0.30 -16.16 7.50
C HIS A 186 1.09 -15.63 7.90
N VAL A 187 1.99 -15.43 6.95
CA VAL A 187 3.30 -14.81 7.20
C VAL A 187 3.16 -13.39 7.75
N GLU A 188 2.23 -12.57 7.23
CA GLU A 188 1.99 -11.23 7.79
C GLU A 188 1.55 -11.27 9.24
N THR A 189 0.64 -12.20 9.58
CA THR A 189 0.22 -12.37 10.98
C THR A 189 1.38 -12.78 11.89
N ALA A 190 2.28 -13.65 11.42
CA ALA A 190 3.48 -14.04 12.17
C ALA A 190 4.42 -12.83 12.39
N MET A 191 4.64 -12.01 11.35
CA MET A 191 5.43 -10.78 11.48
C MET A 191 4.80 -9.80 12.49
N ALA A 192 3.48 -9.60 12.44
CA ALA A 192 2.80 -8.71 13.37
C ALA A 192 2.88 -9.19 14.84
N LEU A 193 2.84 -10.50 15.06
CA LEU A 193 3.07 -11.10 16.38
C LEU A 193 4.49 -10.82 16.87
N ASP A 194 5.51 -10.95 16.01
CA ASP A 194 6.90 -10.60 16.33
C ASP A 194 7.06 -9.13 16.71
N VAL A 195 6.45 -8.20 15.95
CA VAL A 195 6.51 -6.76 16.26
C VAL A 195 6.00 -6.46 17.67
N MET A 196 5.00 -7.21 18.14
CA MET A 196 4.40 -7.05 19.48
C MET A 196 5.06 -7.89 20.59
N GLY A 197 6.14 -8.61 20.27
CA GLY A 197 6.89 -9.44 21.22
C GLY A 197 6.27 -10.82 21.50
N LEU A 198 5.31 -11.26 20.68
CA LEU A 198 4.67 -12.58 20.74
C LEU A 198 5.48 -13.59 19.89
N HIS A 199 6.78 -13.70 20.17
CA HIS A 199 7.73 -14.48 19.37
C HIS A 199 7.44 -15.98 19.39
N HIS A 200 6.85 -16.49 20.48
CA HIS A 200 6.48 -17.90 20.57
C HIS A 200 5.37 -18.24 19.58
N GLU A 201 4.33 -17.40 19.54
CA GLU A 201 3.21 -17.52 18.61
C GLU A 201 3.67 -17.33 17.16
N ALA A 202 4.54 -16.35 16.90
CA ALA A 202 5.15 -16.14 15.57
C ALA A 202 5.95 -17.37 15.12
N ARG A 203 6.82 -17.92 15.98
CA ARG A 203 7.58 -19.15 15.68
C ARG A 203 6.66 -20.33 15.40
N HIS A 204 5.60 -20.51 16.20
CA HIS A 204 4.64 -21.60 15.99
C HIS A 204 3.89 -21.47 14.66
N ALA A 205 3.64 -20.24 14.20
CA ALA A 205 3.14 -19.98 12.85
C ALA A 205 4.13 -20.49 11.78
N TYR A 206 5.41 -20.10 11.84
CA TYR A 206 6.40 -20.62 10.88
C TYR A 206 6.57 -22.14 10.95
N GLU A 207 6.42 -22.76 12.12
CA GLU A 207 6.40 -24.22 12.25
C GLU A 207 5.24 -24.86 11.47
N TRP A 208 4.05 -24.24 11.46
CA TRP A 208 2.94 -24.73 10.62
C TRP A 208 3.32 -24.73 9.14
N LEU A 209 3.90 -23.63 8.63
CA LEU A 209 4.38 -23.55 7.25
C LEU A 209 5.41 -24.65 6.96
N MET A 210 6.36 -24.86 7.87
CA MET A 210 7.40 -25.88 7.73
C MET A 210 6.81 -27.29 7.65
N HIS A 211 5.80 -27.61 8.46
CA HIS A 211 5.15 -28.93 8.47
C HIS A 211 4.20 -29.16 7.30
N THR A 212 3.65 -28.09 6.71
CA THR A 212 2.67 -28.17 5.60
C THR A 212 3.28 -27.93 4.22
N GLN A 213 4.55 -27.54 4.15
CA GLN A 213 5.25 -27.33 2.89
C GLN A 213 5.28 -28.62 2.07
N ARG A 214 4.97 -28.50 0.79
CA ARG A 214 5.04 -29.60 -0.16
C ARG A 214 6.50 -29.95 -0.46
N VAL A 215 6.70 -31.16 -0.98
CA VAL A 215 8.03 -31.68 -1.34
C VAL A 215 8.75 -30.83 -2.40
N ASP A 216 7.97 -30.15 -3.25
CA ASP A 216 8.46 -29.25 -4.31
C ASP A 216 8.79 -27.84 -3.80
N GLY A 217 8.63 -27.57 -2.50
CA GLY A 217 8.90 -26.28 -1.86
C GLY A 217 7.71 -25.32 -1.80
N SER A 218 6.58 -25.66 -2.43
CA SER A 218 5.39 -24.81 -2.49
C SER A 218 4.39 -25.05 -1.35
N TRP A 219 3.37 -24.20 -1.29
CA TRP A 219 2.14 -24.40 -0.51
C TRP A 219 0.92 -24.25 -1.41
N HIS A 220 -0.18 -24.89 -1.02
CA HIS A 220 -1.48 -24.65 -1.66
C HIS A 220 -1.99 -23.24 -1.35
N ASN A 221 -2.77 -22.67 -2.26
CA ASN A 221 -3.25 -21.29 -2.15
C ASN A 221 -4.10 -21.07 -0.90
N TYR A 222 -4.97 -22.03 -0.56
CA TYR A 222 -5.78 -21.94 0.66
C TYR A 222 -5.98 -23.29 1.35
N TYR A 223 -6.01 -23.22 2.68
CA TYR A 223 -6.34 -24.31 3.60
C TYR A 223 -7.56 -23.93 4.45
N ASN A 224 -8.42 -24.89 4.76
CA ASN A 224 -9.45 -24.73 5.77
C ASN A 224 -8.85 -24.87 7.18
N SER A 225 -9.56 -24.37 8.20
CA SER A 225 -9.13 -24.48 9.62
C SER A 225 -8.93 -25.92 10.10
N ASP A 226 -9.53 -26.92 9.46
CA ASP A 226 -9.31 -28.35 9.78
C ASP A 226 -8.05 -28.94 9.13
N GLY A 227 -7.30 -28.13 8.37
CA GLY A 227 -6.10 -28.52 7.63
C GLY A 227 -6.37 -29.10 6.25
N SER A 228 -7.62 -29.26 5.83
CA SER A 228 -7.94 -29.69 4.46
C SER A 228 -7.62 -28.61 3.44
N ILE A 229 -7.28 -29.03 2.21
CA ILE A 229 -6.99 -28.11 1.10
C ILE A 229 -8.30 -27.50 0.61
N LYS A 230 -8.39 -26.17 0.62
CA LYS A 230 -9.54 -25.41 0.09
C LYS A 230 -9.34 -25.05 -1.39
N GLU A 231 -8.14 -24.61 -1.75
CA GLU A 231 -7.75 -24.31 -3.13
C GLU A 231 -6.32 -24.81 -3.38
N SER A 232 -6.16 -25.68 -4.36
CA SER A 232 -4.91 -26.41 -4.61
C SER A 232 -3.86 -25.67 -5.43
N LYS A 233 -4.26 -24.57 -6.12
CA LYS A 233 -3.38 -23.73 -6.93
C LYS A 233 -2.11 -23.34 -6.17
N LEU A 234 -0.98 -23.23 -6.86
CA LEU A 234 0.31 -22.85 -6.29
C LEU A 234 0.71 -21.47 -6.83
N ASP A 235 0.73 -20.46 -5.96
CA ASP A 235 1.08 -19.08 -6.32
C ASP A 235 2.54 -18.80 -5.95
N SER A 236 3.33 -18.31 -6.91
CA SER A 236 4.76 -18.07 -6.74
C SER A 236 5.04 -16.99 -5.69
N ASN A 237 4.27 -15.91 -5.69
CA ASN A 237 4.42 -14.81 -4.74
C ASN A 237 4.03 -15.23 -3.31
N VAL A 238 2.99 -16.05 -3.17
CA VAL A 238 2.56 -16.64 -1.89
C VAL A 238 3.67 -17.52 -1.30
N CYS A 239 4.30 -18.36 -2.15
CA CYS A 239 5.39 -19.22 -1.70
C CYS A 239 6.68 -18.45 -1.37
N ALA A 240 6.98 -17.38 -2.10
CA ALA A 240 8.19 -16.58 -1.89
C ALA A 240 8.19 -15.88 -0.51
N TYR A 241 7.02 -15.43 -0.06
CA TYR A 241 6.90 -14.46 1.02
C TYR A 241 7.40 -14.96 2.38
N VAL A 242 7.52 -16.28 2.58
CA VAL A 242 8.16 -16.90 3.75
C VAL A 242 9.60 -16.38 3.95
N GLY A 243 10.32 -16.02 2.88
CA GLY A 243 11.65 -15.45 2.97
C GLY A 243 11.66 -14.09 3.69
N ALA A 244 10.67 -13.24 3.42
CA ALA A 244 10.49 -11.97 4.12
C ALA A 244 10.12 -12.20 5.60
N GLY A 245 9.18 -13.11 5.86
CA GLY A 245 8.74 -13.46 7.21
C GLY A 245 9.87 -14.00 8.10
N VAL A 246 10.64 -14.98 7.64
CA VAL A 246 11.73 -15.56 8.43
C VAL A 246 12.87 -14.56 8.67
N TRP A 247 13.16 -13.69 7.70
CA TRP A 247 14.13 -12.61 7.88
C TRP A 247 13.62 -11.54 8.86
N HIS A 248 12.33 -11.22 8.83
CA HIS A 248 11.68 -10.38 9.82
C HIS A 248 11.79 -10.99 11.23
N HIS A 249 11.47 -12.28 11.36
CA HIS A 249 11.54 -13.02 12.62
C HIS A 249 12.95 -12.98 13.22
N TRP A 250 13.98 -13.22 12.41
CA TRP A 250 15.38 -13.08 12.82
C TRP A 250 15.68 -11.71 13.42
N GLN A 251 15.30 -10.63 12.71
CA GLN A 251 15.56 -9.26 13.17
C GLN A 251 14.85 -8.93 14.49
N CYS A 252 13.65 -9.50 14.72
CA CYS A 252 12.89 -9.27 15.94
C CYS A 252 13.34 -10.14 17.13
N ALA A 253 13.60 -11.43 16.89
CA ALA A 253 13.82 -12.41 17.95
C ALA A 253 15.30 -12.69 18.24
N ASP A 254 16.22 -12.39 17.30
CA ASP A 254 17.66 -12.67 17.39
C ASP A 254 17.97 -14.15 17.74
N ASP A 255 17.14 -15.08 17.24
CA ASP A 255 17.24 -16.53 17.49
C ASP A 255 17.77 -17.29 16.27
N LEU A 256 19.09 -17.44 16.21
CA LEU A 256 19.76 -18.08 15.07
C LEU A 256 19.38 -19.55 14.94
N SER A 257 19.10 -20.23 16.05
CA SER A 257 18.74 -21.65 16.07
C SER A 257 17.41 -21.91 15.37
N THR A 258 16.45 -20.99 15.54
CA THR A 258 15.18 -21.04 14.82
C THR A 258 15.37 -20.77 13.32
N ILE A 259 16.29 -19.86 12.95
CA ILE A 259 16.62 -19.59 11.54
C ILE A 259 17.29 -20.79 10.86
N GLU A 260 18.26 -21.43 11.52
CA GLU A 260 18.87 -22.68 11.04
C GLU A 260 17.82 -23.78 10.81
N ARG A 261 16.85 -23.89 11.72
CA ARG A 261 15.75 -24.86 11.61
C ARG A 261 14.82 -24.56 10.43
N PHE A 262 14.50 -23.30 10.18
CA PHE A 262 13.61 -22.89 9.10
C PHE A 262 14.30 -22.75 7.74
N TRP A 263 15.63 -22.74 7.70
CA TRP A 263 16.39 -22.55 6.47
C TRP A 263 16.01 -23.51 5.33
N PRO A 264 15.88 -24.84 5.53
CA PRO A 264 15.49 -25.74 4.45
C PRO A 264 14.10 -25.44 3.86
N MET A 265 13.19 -24.86 4.66
CA MET A 265 11.87 -24.45 4.16
C MET A 265 12.00 -23.22 3.25
N VAL A 266 12.74 -22.19 3.68
CA VAL A 266 12.97 -20.96 2.89
C VAL A 266 13.72 -21.27 1.60
N GLU A 267 14.73 -22.14 1.66
CA GLU A 267 15.51 -22.53 0.49
C GLU A 267 14.65 -23.21 -0.57
N ARG A 268 13.88 -24.25 -0.20
CA ARG A 268 13.00 -24.96 -1.14
C ARG A 268 11.91 -24.04 -1.72
N ALA A 269 11.34 -23.16 -0.91
CA ALA A 269 10.37 -22.18 -1.37
C ALA A 269 10.98 -21.23 -2.42
N THR A 270 12.20 -20.77 -2.16
CA THR A 270 12.93 -19.89 -3.09
C THR A 270 13.25 -20.62 -4.40
N GLU A 271 13.70 -21.87 -4.33
CA GLU A 271 13.96 -22.70 -5.51
C GLU A 271 12.70 -22.95 -6.35
N PHE A 272 11.56 -23.25 -5.72
CA PHE A 272 10.26 -23.37 -6.39
C PHE A 272 9.95 -22.10 -7.21
N VAL A 273 10.09 -20.93 -6.59
CA VAL A 273 9.80 -19.64 -7.22
C VAL A 273 10.76 -19.35 -8.37
N LEU A 274 12.06 -19.62 -8.20
CA LEU A 274 13.05 -19.42 -9.25
C LEU A 274 12.85 -20.36 -10.46
N ASN A 275 12.26 -21.54 -10.25
CA ASN A 275 11.88 -22.46 -11.32
C ASN A 275 10.67 -21.96 -12.13
N MET A 276 9.90 -20.99 -11.63
CA MET A 276 8.80 -20.35 -12.35
C MET A 276 9.25 -19.12 -13.17
N ARG A 277 10.55 -18.82 -13.20
CA ARG A 277 11.11 -17.65 -13.89
C ARG A 277 11.24 -17.88 -15.40
N ARG A 278 10.94 -16.84 -16.17
CA ARG A 278 11.18 -16.76 -17.61
C ARG A 278 12.58 -16.24 -17.95
N LYS A 279 12.97 -16.39 -19.22
CA LYS A 279 14.26 -15.87 -19.72
C LYS A 279 14.37 -14.35 -19.63
N ASP A 280 13.23 -13.64 -19.67
CA ASP A 280 13.17 -12.18 -19.57
C ASP A 280 13.27 -11.67 -18.12
N GLY A 281 13.33 -12.56 -17.11
CA GLY A 281 13.41 -12.22 -15.70
C GLY A 281 12.07 -12.19 -14.96
N THR A 282 10.92 -12.21 -15.66
CA THR A 282 9.61 -12.29 -15.01
C THR A 282 9.40 -13.63 -14.32
N VAL A 283 8.61 -13.65 -13.25
CA VAL A 283 8.21 -14.88 -12.56
C VAL A 283 6.73 -15.13 -12.79
N LEU A 284 6.41 -16.31 -13.32
CA LEU A 284 5.04 -16.69 -13.64
C LEU A 284 4.20 -16.77 -12.37
N TRP A 285 2.95 -16.30 -12.45
CA TRP A 285 2.13 -16.10 -11.26
C TRP A 285 1.80 -17.41 -10.55
N ALA A 286 1.25 -18.38 -11.28
CA ALA A 286 0.72 -19.58 -10.65
C ALA A 286 0.79 -20.80 -11.55
N LYS A 287 0.54 -21.96 -10.95
CA LYS A 287 0.34 -23.23 -11.62
C LYS A 287 -0.64 -24.10 -10.84
N GLU A 288 -1.29 -25.03 -11.55
CA GLU A 288 -1.96 -26.15 -10.89
C GLU A 288 -0.92 -27.20 -10.45
N VAL A 289 -1.33 -28.05 -9.49
CA VAL A 289 -0.52 -29.20 -9.06
C VAL A 289 -0.26 -30.09 -10.28
N ASP A 290 1.00 -30.48 -10.48
CA ASP A 290 1.46 -31.31 -11.60
C ASP A 290 1.22 -30.75 -13.02
N ALA A 291 0.94 -29.44 -13.13
CA ALA A 291 0.76 -28.75 -14.42
C ALA A 291 1.92 -27.81 -14.76
N GLU A 292 1.97 -27.38 -16.03
CA GLU A 292 2.86 -26.31 -16.46
C GLU A 292 2.41 -24.95 -15.85
N PRO A 293 3.37 -24.05 -15.57
CA PRO A 293 3.05 -22.68 -15.17
C PRO A 293 2.16 -21.92 -16.15
N TRP A 294 1.33 -21.02 -15.61
CA TRP A 294 0.51 -20.11 -16.41
C TRP A 294 1.37 -19.18 -17.27
N SER A 295 0.76 -18.54 -18.26
CA SER A 295 1.47 -17.78 -19.30
C SER A 295 1.77 -16.31 -18.96
N TYR A 296 1.54 -15.86 -17.72
CA TYR A 296 1.70 -14.45 -17.35
C TYR A 296 2.24 -14.27 -15.93
N ALA A 297 2.82 -13.10 -15.70
CA ALA A 297 3.36 -12.64 -14.43
C ALA A 297 2.54 -11.44 -13.92
N LEU A 298 2.50 -11.25 -12.60
CA LEU A 298 1.88 -10.09 -11.97
C LEU A 298 2.95 -9.09 -11.52
N LEU A 299 2.70 -7.79 -11.69
CA LEU A 299 3.60 -6.73 -11.22
C LEU A 299 3.69 -6.74 -9.69
N THR A 300 2.54 -6.74 -9.01
CA THR A 300 2.45 -6.89 -7.55
C THR A 300 3.20 -8.15 -7.06
N GLY A 301 2.90 -9.31 -7.64
CA GLY A 301 3.51 -10.58 -7.25
C GLY A 301 5.02 -10.59 -7.46
N SER A 302 5.50 -10.08 -8.60
CA SER A 302 6.93 -9.99 -8.91
C SER A 302 7.66 -9.03 -7.97
N SER A 303 7.03 -7.91 -7.61
CA SER A 303 7.56 -6.96 -6.63
C SER A 303 7.78 -7.64 -5.26
N SER A 304 6.80 -8.42 -4.79
CA SER A 304 6.94 -9.19 -3.54
C SER A 304 7.99 -10.29 -3.61
N ILE A 305 8.06 -11.01 -4.73
CA ILE A 305 9.09 -12.02 -4.96
C ILE A 305 10.48 -11.38 -4.91
N ARG A 306 10.68 -10.24 -5.57
CA ARG A 306 11.92 -9.46 -5.54
C ARG A 306 12.33 -9.14 -4.10
N HIS A 307 11.41 -8.60 -3.30
CA HIS A 307 11.68 -8.31 -1.89
C HIS A 307 12.07 -9.56 -1.11
N SER A 308 11.29 -10.64 -1.27
CA SER A 308 11.50 -11.92 -0.59
C SER A 308 12.83 -12.58 -0.97
N LEU A 309 13.29 -12.44 -2.22
CA LEU A 309 14.59 -12.94 -2.68
C LEU A 309 15.76 -12.23 -1.99
N HIS A 310 15.66 -10.91 -1.76
CA HIS A 310 16.67 -10.20 -0.98
C HIS A 310 16.69 -10.69 0.48
N CYS A 311 15.52 -10.88 1.09
CA CYS A 311 15.40 -11.41 2.45
C CYS A 311 15.97 -12.84 2.56
N ALA A 312 15.61 -13.73 1.63
CA ALA A 312 16.16 -15.09 1.58
C ALA A 312 17.68 -15.08 1.37
N ALA A 313 18.20 -14.20 0.51
CA ALA A 313 19.64 -14.04 0.32
C ALA A 313 20.37 -13.47 1.56
N ASN A 314 19.69 -12.66 2.37
CA ASN A 314 20.22 -12.20 3.67
C ASN A 314 20.29 -13.36 4.67
N ILE A 315 19.25 -14.20 4.75
CA ILE A 315 19.26 -15.41 5.59
C ILE A 315 20.40 -16.34 5.15
N ALA A 316 20.57 -16.58 3.85
CA ALA A 316 21.64 -17.41 3.32
C ALA A 316 23.03 -16.90 3.73
N ALA A 317 23.24 -15.57 3.63
CA ALA A 317 24.50 -14.95 4.04
C ALA A 317 24.72 -15.02 5.56
N LEU A 318 23.67 -14.86 6.36
CA LEU A 318 23.71 -15.00 7.82
C LEU A 318 24.18 -16.40 8.23
N LEU A 319 23.73 -17.43 7.51
CA LEU A 319 24.09 -18.83 7.75
C LEU A 319 25.43 -19.24 7.12
N GLY A 320 26.15 -18.31 6.49
CA GLY A 320 27.45 -18.59 5.86
C GLY A 320 27.37 -19.28 4.49
N GLU A 321 26.18 -19.31 3.87
CA GLU A 321 25.93 -19.93 2.56
C GLU A 321 25.41 -18.89 1.53
N PRO A 322 26.22 -17.90 1.11
CA PRO A 322 25.73 -16.85 0.23
C PRO A 322 25.19 -17.41 -1.10
N ARG A 323 24.00 -16.94 -1.50
CA ARG A 323 23.30 -17.31 -2.75
C ARG A 323 23.27 -16.12 -3.72
N PRO A 324 24.38 -15.75 -4.37
CA PRO A 324 24.46 -14.53 -5.20
C PRO A 324 23.48 -14.52 -6.39
N LEU A 325 23.12 -15.70 -6.92
CA LEU A 325 22.15 -15.83 -8.01
C LEU A 325 20.73 -15.46 -7.60
N TRP A 326 20.39 -15.49 -6.31
CA TRP A 326 19.08 -15.04 -5.83
C TRP A 326 18.98 -13.52 -5.87
N ARG A 327 20.06 -12.80 -5.53
CA ARG A 327 20.15 -11.34 -5.71
C ARG A 327 20.10 -10.96 -7.18
N ALA A 328 20.87 -11.64 -8.04
CA ALA A 328 20.82 -11.40 -9.48
C ALA A 328 19.43 -11.65 -10.09
N ALA A 329 18.65 -12.59 -9.53
CA ALA A 329 17.27 -12.79 -9.93
C ALA A 329 16.35 -11.63 -9.51
N ALA A 330 16.56 -11.07 -8.31
CA ALA A 330 15.86 -9.88 -7.84
C ALA A 330 16.20 -8.66 -8.71
N ASP A 331 17.48 -8.46 -9.04
CA ASP A 331 17.95 -7.39 -9.95
C ASP A 331 17.32 -7.50 -11.35
N ALA A 332 17.13 -8.73 -11.85
CA ALA A 332 16.45 -8.96 -13.12
C ALA A 332 14.97 -8.56 -13.05
N ILE A 333 14.28 -8.83 -11.94
CA ILE A 333 12.89 -8.38 -11.73
C ILE A 333 12.83 -6.85 -11.67
N ASP A 334 13.77 -6.20 -10.97
CA ASP A 334 13.87 -4.73 -10.93
C ASP A 334 13.99 -4.14 -12.34
N ALA A 335 14.83 -4.73 -13.19
CA ALA A 335 14.99 -4.29 -14.57
C ALA A 335 13.68 -4.39 -15.38
N VAL A 336 12.90 -5.47 -15.22
CA VAL A 336 11.60 -5.59 -15.91
C VAL A 336 10.59 -4.58 -15.39
N ILE A 337 10.50 -4.40 -14.06
CA ILE A 337 9.58 -3.42 -13.45
C ILE A 337 9.88 -1.99 -13.92
N ASN A 338 11.17 -1.62 -14.00
CA ASN A 338 11.59 -0.28 -14.36
C ASN A 338 11.57 0.01 -15.87
N HIS A 339 11.79 -1.00 -16.72
CA HIS A 339 12.02 -0.78 -18.15
C HIS A 339 11.05 -1.52 -19.08
N SER A 340 10.24 -2.45 -18.57
CA SER A 340 9.32 -3.24 -19.36
C SER A 340 8.03 -3.57 -18.58
N PRO A 341 7.29 -2.57 -18.07
CA PRO A 341 6.09 -2.79 -17.27
C PRO A 341 4.97 -3.53 -18.04
N HIS A 342 4.97 -3.46 -19.37
CA HIS A 342 4.03 -4.20 -20.23
C HIS A 342 4.25 -5.72 -20.26
N SER A 343 5.31 -6.23 -19.62
CA SER A 343 5.56 -7.67 -19.48
C SER A 343 4.64 -8.32 -18.43
N PHE A 344 3.96 -7.52 -17.61
CA PHE A 344 3.03 -8.00 -16.59
C PHE A 344 1.58 -7.94 -17.08
N GLU A 345 0.75 -8.86 -16.61
CA GLU A 345 -0.69 -8.83 -16.84
C GLU A 345 -1.29 -7.57 -16.21
N PRO A 346 -2.07 -6.76 -16.94
CA PRO A 346 -2.58 -5.50 -16.42
C PRO A 346 -3.55 -5.72 -15.26
N LYS A 347 -3.21 -5.16 -14.10
CA LYS A 347 -4.06 -5.12 -12.90
C LYS A 347 -4.31 -3.68 -12.45
N GLU A 348 -4.50 -2.76 -13.39
CA GLU A 348 -4.65 -1.31 -13.14
C GLU A 348 -5.83 -0.95 -12.22
N ARG A 349 -6.87 -1.79 -12.14
CA ARG A 349 -7.99 -1.55 -11.22
C ARG A 349 -7.69 -1.92 -9.76
N TRP A 350 -6.58 -2.59 -9.46
CA TRP A 350 -6.23 -3.06 -8.11
C TRP A 350 -5.15 -2.16 -7.50
N ALA A 351 -5.36 -1.69 -6.26
CA ALA A 351 -4.47 -0.72 -5.62
C ALA A 351 -3.06 -1.25 -5.37
N MET A 352 -2.90 -2.55 -5.12
CA MET A 352 -1.58 -3.16 -4.94
C MET A 352 -0.69 -2.95 -6.17
N ASP A 353 -1.24 -3.01 -7.38
CA ASP A 353 -0.44 -2.81 -8.60
C ASP A 353 0.09 -1.37 -8.69
N TRP A 354 -0.53 -0.44 -7.97
CA TRP A 354 -0.10 0.94 -7.81
C TRP A 354 1.00 1.11 -6.75
N TYR A 355 0.78 0.73 -5.49
CA TYR A 355 1.72 1.02 -4.39
C TYR A 355 2.75 -0.07 -4.12
N TYR A 356 2.48 -1.33 -4.47
CA TYR A 356 3.31 -2.47 -4.07
C TYR A 356 4.72 -2.48 -4.69
N PRO A 357 4.94 -2.01 -5.94
CA PRO A 357 6.30 -1.82 -6.46
C PRO A 357 7.15 -0.87 -5.60
N VAL A 358 6.53 0.08 -4.92
CA VAL A 358 7.19 1.00 -3.98
C VAL A 358 7.38 0.33 -2.61
N LEU A 359 6.33 -0.28 -2.06
CA LEU A 359 6.38 -1.02 -0.78
C LEU A 359 7.49 -2.09 -0.77
N ALA A 360 7.67 -2.79 -1.88
CA ALA A 360 8.63 -3.88 -2.01
C ALA A 360 10.04 -3.40 -2.42
N GLY A 361 10.21 -2.11 -2.70
CA GLY A 361 11.49 -1.51 -3.06
C GLY A 361 11.96 -1.76 -4.50
N ALA A 362 11.06 -2.15 -5.41
CA ALA A 362 11.38 -2.31 -6.82
C ALA A 362 11.41 -0.96 -7.57
N LEU A 363 10.60 0.00 -7.09
CA LEU A 363 10.67 1.41 -7.47
C LEU A 363 11.12 2.22 -6.27
N ILE A 364 12.14 3.07 -6.47
CA ILE A 364 12.70 3.93 -5.44
C ILE A 364 12.78 5.39 -5.93
N ASP A 365 13.16 6.30 -5.04
CA ASP A 365 13.42 7.71 -5.33
C ASP A 365 12.29 8.41 -6.12
N ASP A 366 12.63 9.11 -7.21
CA ASP A 366 11.69 9.90 -8.00
C ASP A 366 10.66 9.02 -8.73
N ALA A 367 11.05 7.81 -9.16
CA ALA A 367 10.14 6.87 -9.82
C ALA A 367 9.03 6.42 -8.86
N ALA A 368 9.38 6.14 -7.61
CA ALA A 368 8.43 5.79 -6.56
C ALA A 368 7.46 6.94 -6.25
N LYS A 369 7.99 8.16 -6.06
CA LYS A 369 7.18 9.36 -5.79
C LYS A 369 6.18 9.64 -6.92
N LEU A 370 6.64 9.56 -8.17
CA LEU A 370 5.78 9.75 -9.34
C LEU A 370 4.70 8.66 -9.42
N ARG A 371 5.07 7.39 -9.17
CA ARG A 371 4.11 6.29 -9.16
C ARG A 371 3.02 6.50 -8.12
N LEU A 372 3.38 6.84 -6.88
CA LEU A 372 2.42 7.11 -5.81
C LEU A 372 1.52 8.30 -6.16
N ALA A 373 2.08 9.43 -6.61
CA ALA A 373 1.29 10.59 -7.00
C ALA A 373 0.23 10.29 -8.09
N ASN A 374 0.57 9.43 -9.07
CA ASN A 374 -0.30 9.14 -10.20
C ASN A 374 -1.55 8.31 -9.87
N GLY A 375 -1.51 7.45 -8.84
CA GLY A 375 -2.65 6.61 -8.46
C GLY A 375 -3.51 7.18 -7.34
N TRP A 376 -3.10 8.30 -6.74
CA TRP A 376 -3.78 8.87 -5.56
C TRP A 376 -5.27 9.12 -5.82
N GLU A 377 -5.60 9.89 -6.84
CA GLU A 377 -7.00 10.25 -7.18
C GLU A 377 -7.88 9.03 -7.52
N THR A 378 -7.25 7.94 -7.95
CA THR A 378 -7.96 6.70 -8.29
C THR A 378 -8.34 5.90 -7.05
N PHE A 379 -7.41 5.74 -6.12
CA PHE A 379 -7.55 4.80 -5.01
C PHE A 379 -7.86 5.45 -3.67
N TYR A 380 -7.40 6.68 -3.42
CA TYR A 380 -7.71 7.39 -2.19
C TYR A 380 -9.15 7.89 -2.19
N LEU A 381 -9.92 7.47 -1.20
CA LEU A 381 -11.24 7.99 -0.89
C LEU A 381 -11.09 8.95 0.29
N SER A 382 -11.32 10.24 0.04
CA SER A 382 -11.12 11.33 1.01
C SER A 382 -11.72 11.02 2.37
N ASP A 383 -10.93 11.17 3.43
CA ASP A 383 -11.29 10.90 4.84
C ASP A 383 -11.62 9.43 5.17
N HIS A 384 -11.40 8.49 4.25
CA HIS A 384 -11.76 7.08 4.46
C HIS A 384 -10.57 6.13 4.31
N GLY A 385 -9.67 6.35 3.34
CA GLY A 385 -8.49 5.52 3.11
C GLY A 385 -8.38 5.03 1.67
N ILE A 386 -7.76 3.87 1.46
CA ILE A 386 -7.45 3.32 0.14
C ILE A 386 -8.47 2.24 -0.27
N ARG A 387 -9.04 2.40 -1.47
CA ARG A 387 -9.87 1.37 -2.10
C ARG A 387 -9.01 0.16 -2.48
N CYS A 388 -9.52 -1.05 -2.26
CA CYS A 388 -8.88 -2.27 -2.78
C CYS A 388 -8.94 -2.33 -4.32
N VAL A 389 -10.11 -1.99 -4.89
CA VAL A 389 -10.30 -1.87 -6.34
C VAL A 389 -10.95 -0.52 -6.69
N SER A 390 -10.50 0.09 -7.78
CA SER A 390 -10.83 1.47 -8.15
C SER A 390 -12.30 1.67 -8.53
N ASP A 391 -12.96 0.62 -9.01
CA ASP A 391 -14.33 0.62 -9.52
C ASP A 391 -15.38 0.29 -8.45
N GLU A 392 -14.96 0.10 -7.20
CA GLU A 392 -15.85 -0.29 -6.11
C GLU A 392 -15.83 0.68 -4.92
N PRO A 393 -16.95 0.78 -4.17
CA PRO A 393 -17.11 1.80 -3.13
C PRO A 393 -16.51 1.43 -1.77
N TRP A 394 -15.78 0.32 -1.64
CA TRP A 394 -15.22 -0.13 -0.36
C TRP A 394 -13.75 0.25 -0.17
N VAL A 395 -13.43 0.65 1.05
CA VAL A 395 -12.07 0.91 1.54
C VAL A 395 -11.70 -0.19 2.53
N THR A 396 -10.49 -0.72 2.40
CA THR A 396 -9.96 -1.79 3.24
C THR A 396 -8.82 -1.27 4.10
N ALA A 397 -8.76 -1.75 5.36
CA ALA A 397 -7.74 -1.29 6.29
C ALA A 397 -6.35 -1.84 5.93
N SER A 398 -6.26 -3.03 5.34
CA SER A 398 -5.01 -3.62 4.82
C SER A 398 -4.39 -2.73 3.75
N GLU A 399 -5.10 -2.43 2.67
CA GLU A 399 -4.59 -1.62 1.57
C GLU A 399 -4.26 -0.19 2.02
N THR A 400 -5.02 0.34 2.98
CA THR A 400 -4.72 1.64 3.58
C THR A 400 -3.40 1.58 4.38
N ALA A 401 -3.19 0.53 5.17
CA ALA A 401 -1.97 0.35 5.96
C ALA A 401 -0.74 0.06 5.09
N GLU A 402 -0.85 -0.82 4.10
CA GLU A 402 0.24 -1.12 3.18
C GLU A 402 0.61 0.09 2.31
N CYS A 403 -0.38 0.86 1.84
CA CYS A 403 -0.10 2.13 1.17
C CYS A 403 0.63 3.11 2.12
N ALA A 404 0.29 3.14 3.41
CA ALA A 404 1.02 3.93 4.40
C ALA A 404 2.50 3.49 4.53
N ILE A 405 2.80 2.19 4.42
CA ILE A 405 4.18 1.68 4.36
C ILE A 405 4.88 2.20 3.10
N ALA A 406 4.23 2.15 1.94
CA ALA A 406 4.80 2.65 0.68
C ALA A 406 5.13 4.16 0.75
N TYR A 407 4.26 4.97 1.37
CA TYR A 407 4.53 6.39 1.63
C TYR A 407 5.65 6.60 2.64
N SER A 408 5.77 5.74 3.65
CA SER A 408 6.89 5.75 4.60
C SER A 408 8.22 5.46 3.88
N ALA A 409 8.23 4.51 2.94
CA ALA A 409 9.43 4.12 2.17
C ALA A 409 10.00 5.27 1.31
N ILE A 410 9.16 6.19 0.83
CA ILE A 410 9.61 7.37 0.08
C ILE A 410 9.86 8.61 0.96
N GLY A 411 9.71 8.47 2.28
CA GLY A 411 9.93 9.52 3.28
C GLY A 411 8.78 10.53 3.42
N ASP A 412 7.62 10.27 2.83
CA ASP A 412 6.42 11.09 3.03
C ASP A 412 5.64 10.62 4.28
N ASN A 413 6.23 10.97 5.43
CA ASN A 413 5.69 10.59 6.73
C ASN A 413 4.35 11.24 7.04
N ALA A 414 4.01 12.37 6.41
CA ALA A 414 2.74 13.06 6.66
C ALA A 414 1.57 12.26 6.08
N THR A 415 1.68 11.87 4.80
CA THR A 415 0.68 11.04 4.13
C THR A 415 0.61 9.65 4.78
N ALA A 416 1.76 9.05 5.11
CA ALA A 416 1.80 7.77 5.80
C ALA A 416 1.06 7.81 7.15
N HIS A 417 1.26 8.87 7.94
CA HIS A 417 0.60 9.05 9.23
C HIS A 417 -0.92 9.22 9.09
N GLU A 418 -1.37 9.99 8.09
CA GLU A 418 -2.79 10.17 7.80
C GLU A 418 -3.44 8.83 7.43
N LEU A 419 -2.86 8.09 6.48
CA LEU A 419 -3.38 6.80 6.06
C LEU A 419 -3.46 5.80 7.23
N LEU A 420 -2.41 5.71 8.06
CA LEU A 420 -2.43 4.84 9.22
C LEU A 420 -3.48 5.27 10.26
N ALA A 421 -3.71 6.56 10.46
CA ALA A 421 -4.77 7.03 11.36
C ALA A 421 -6.17 6.67 10.83
N LEU A 422 -6.38 6.63 9.51
CA LEU A 422 -7.66 6.28 8.90
C LEU A 422 -8.06 4.82 9.15
N THR A 423 -7.12 3.90 9.37
CA THR A 423 -7.43 2.48 9.65
C THR A 423 -8.20 2.29 10.94
N ASN A 424 -8.16 3.25 11.87
CA ASN A 424 -8.93 3.19 13.12
C ASN A 424 -10.45 3.15 12.88
N GLN A 425 -10.93 3.59 11.72
CA GLN A 425 -12.35 3.47 11.35
C GLN A 425 -12.82 2.03 11.23
N HIS A 426 -11.90 1.09 10.99
CA HIS A 426 -12.16 -0.33 10.83
C HIS A 426 -11.96 -1.11 12.14
N ARG A 427 -11.42 -0.47 13.19
CA ARG A 427 -11.05 -1.14 14.44
C ARG A 427 -12.27 -1.36 15.34
N ASN A 428 -12.43 -2.59 15.80
CA ASN A 428 -13.42 -2.97 16.81
C ASN A 428 -12.86 -2.88 18.23
N GLY A 429 -13.74 -2.87 19.23
CA GLY A 429 -13.36 -2.72 20.64
C GLY A 429 -12.53 -3.87 21.21
N ASP A 430 -12.61 -5.07 20.62
CA ASP A 430 -11.82 -6.25 20.98
C ASP A 430 -10.42 -6.27 20.33
N GLY A 431 -10.10 -5.28 19.49
CA GLY A 431 -8.84 -5.19 18.76
C GLY A 431 -8.86 -5.81 17.37
N SER A 432 -9.93 -6.49 16.98
CA SER A 432 -10.11 -6.96 15.60
C SER A 432 -10.31 -5.78 14.64
N TYR A 433 -10.00 -5.97 13.36
CA TYR A 433 -10.26 -5.00 12.30
C TYR A 433 -11.23 -5.58 11.29
N LEU A 434 -12.27 -4.83 10.93
CA LEU A 434 -13.10 -5.14 9.77
C LEU A 434 -12.22 -5.17 8.52
N THR A 435 -12.41 -6.17 7.66
CA THR A 435 -11.67 -6.27 6.39
C THR A 435 -11.81 -4.99 5.56
N GLY A 436 -13.05 -4.52 5.38
CA GLY A 436 -13.36 -3.30 4.66
C GLY A 436 -14.71 -2.69 5.02
N ILE A 437 -14.92 -1.46 4.56
CA ILE A 437 -16.13 -0.68 4.77
C ILE A 437 -16.56 -0.06 3.43
N VAL A 438 -17.81 -0.29 3.04
CA VAL A 438 -18.47 0.31 1.88
C VAL A 438 -18.93 1.72 2.21
N TYR A 439 -18.64 2.70 1.35
CA TYR A 439 -19.05 4.10 1.50
C TYR A 439 -19.98 4.57 0.36
N PRO A 440 -20.93 5.49 0.64
CA PRO A 440 -21.17 6.19 1.90
C PRO A 440 -21.99 5.41 2.94
N GLN A 441 -22.47 4.19 2.61
CA GLN A 441 -23.42 3.46 3.45
C GLN A 441 -22.83 2.97 4.79
N ARG A 442 -21.50 2.94 4.92
CA ARG A 442 -20.76 2.40 6.08
C ARG A 442 -21.20 0.99 6.44
N ILE A 443 -21.10 0.10 5.46
CA ILE A 443 -21.42 -1.33 5.63
C ILE A 443 -20.13 -2.12 5.64
N ALA A 444 -19.95 -3.02 6.62
CA ALA A 444 -18.80 -3.92 6.66
C ALA A 444 -18.78 -4.86 5.44
N PHE A 445 -17.61 -5.00 4.81
CA PHE A 445 -17.39 -5.84 3.64
C PHE A 445 -16.02 -6.56 3.69
N PRO A 446 -15.96 -7.87 3.43
CA PRO A 446 -17.07 -8.82 3.36
C PRO A 446 -17.91 -8.82 4.65
N THR A 447 -19.14 -9.31 4.61
CA THR A 447 -20.16 -9.16 5.68
C THR A 447 -19.59 -9.43 7.08
N MET A 448 -19.35 -8.37 7.86
CA MET A 448 -18.80 -8.40 9.23
C MET A 448 -17.49 -9.21 9.36
N GLU A 449 -16.77 -9.41 8.27
CA GLU A 449 -15.51 -10.14 8.29
C GLU A 449 -14.45 -9.31 9.01
N VAL A 450 -13.73 -9.96 9.91
CA VAL A 450 -12.60 -9.40 10.62
C VAL A 450 -11.38 -10.23 10.31
N SER A 451 -10.59 -9.83 9.32
CA SER A 451 -9.46 -10.63 8.86
C SER A 451 -8.18 -10.37 9.66
N ALA A 452 -7.46 -11.45 10.02
CA ALA A 452 -6.23 -11.42 10.79
C ALA A 452 -5.12 -10.60 10.11
N TYR A 453 -5.00 -10.75 8.79
CA TYR A 453 -4.02 -10.00 8.00
C TYR A 453 -4.31 -8.50 7.99
N THR A 454 -5.58 -8.07 8.09
CA THR A 454 -5.93 -6.65 8.20
C THR A 454 -5.33 -6.03 9.45
N GLY A 455 -5.46 -6.69 10.59
CA GLY A 455 -4.81 -6.25 11.83
C GLY A 455 -3.29 -6.33 11.74
N ALA A 456 -2.77 -7.34 11.03
CA ALA A 456 -1.33 -7.51 10.83
C ALA A 456 -0.72 -6.36 10.01
N ALA A 457 -1.33 -6.01 8.87
CA ALA A 457 -0.92 -4.89 8.03
C ALA A 457 -0.89 -3.57 8.80
N VAL A 458 -1.89 -3.31 9.66
CA VAL A 458 -1.91 -2.12 10.53
C VAL A 458 -0.75 -2.13 11.53
N ILE A 459 -0.43 -3.28 12.14
CA ILE A 459 0.71 -3.41 13.06
C ILE A 459 2.04 -3.18 12.33
N LEU A 460 2.21 -3.73 11.12
CA LEU A 460 3.42 -3.56 10.31
C LEU A 460 3.58 -2.10 9.85
N ALA A 461 2.49 -1.43 9.47
CA ALA A 461 2.50 -0.01 9.13
C ALA A 461 2.84 0.87 10.32
N ALA A 462 2.32 0.53 11.51
CA ALA A 462 2.69 1.20 12.74
C ALA A 462 4.16 0.96 13.12
N ASP A 463 4.69 -0.25 12.89
CA ASP A 463 6.11 -0.54 13.10
C ASP A 463 6.98 0.34 12.22
N ALA A 464 6.69 0.37 10.92
CA ALA A 464 7.42 1.16 9.92
C ALA A 464 7.52 2.66 10.29
N GLN A 465 6.46 3.22 10.88
CA GLN A 465 6.41 4.64 11.25
C GLN A 465 6.94 4.94 12.66
N LEU A 466 6.73 4.03 13.61
CA LEU A 466 7.00 4.26 15.03
C LEU A 466 8.25 3.54 15.54
N ALA A 467 8.91 2.75 14.69
CA ALA A 467 10.09 1.95 15.02
C ALA A 467 9.86 1.11 16.30
N ILE A 468 8.79 0.32 16.30
CA ILE A 468 8.34 -0.44 17.47
C ILE A 468 9.28 -1.63 17.73
N SER A 469 9.69 -2.30 16.66
CA SER A 469 10.55 -3.47 16.63
C SER A 469 11.90 -3.14 15.95
N PRO A 470 12.93 -4.00 16.09
CA PRO A 470 14.17 -3.85 15.32
C PRO A 470 13.98 -4.04 13.80
N ALA A 471 12.92 -4.71 13.37
CA ALA A 471 12.64 -5.02 11.96
C ALA A 471 11.90 -3.90 11.21
N TYR A 472 11.60 -2.77 11.85
CA TYR A 472 10.80 -1.66 11.27
C TYR A 472 11.27 -1.13 9.91
N LYS A 473 12.54 -1.39 9.56
CA LYS A 473 13.16 -0.99 8.30
C LYS A 473 12.90 -1.93 7.14
N LEU A 474 12.33 -3.10 7.38
CA LEU A 474 12.16 -4.16 6.38
C LEU A 474 11.55 -3.63 5.07
N PHE A 475 10.50 -2.83 5.17
CA PHE A 475 9.76 -2.28 4.03
C PHE A 475 10.00 -0.80 3.74
N THR A 476 10.94 -0.15 4.44
CA THR A 476 11.17 1.30 4.29
C THR A 476 12.60 1.66 3.92
N HIS A 477 13.55 0.73 4.05
CA HIS A 477 14.94 0.91 3.67
C HIS A 477 15.32 -0.14 2.62
N HIS A 478 15.28 0.27 1.36
CA HIS A 478 15.52 -0.58 0.19
C HIS A 478 16.91 -0.39 -0.41
#